data_AF-A0A4R3QHU0-F1
#
_entry.id   AF-A0A4R3QHU0-F1
#
_cell.length_a   1.000
_cell.length_b   1.000
_cell.length_c   1.000
_cell.angle_alpha   90.00
_cell.angle_beta   90.00
_cell.angle_gamma   90.00
#
_symmetry.space_group_name_H-M   'P 1'
#
loop_
_entity.id
_entity.type
_entity.pdbx_description
1 polymer ?
#
loop_
_entity_poly.entity_id
_entity_poly.type
_entity_poly.pdbx_seq_one_letter_code
_entity_poly.pdbx_strand_id
1 'polypeptide(L)'
;MADIAETLRNHLGEAAQKVPTRSLPGIVLRIAALFDRPALFVIPLLGRKHVFSSAKAERVLGWRPRSGEETILAAAESAIAVKAV
;
A
#
# COMPACT_ATOMS: atom_id res chain seq x y z
N MET A 1 -2.83 -1.97 -4.33
CA MET A 1 -2.09 -2.55 -3.18
C MET A 1 -1.12 -3.62 -3.61
N ALA A 2 -1.53 -4.59 -4.46
CA ALA A 2 -0.58 -5.50 -5.10
C ALA A 2 0.52 -4.72 -5.85
N ASP A 3 0.13 -3.74 -6.67
CA ASP A 3 1.08 -2.92 -7.43
C ASP A 3 2.11 -2.20 -6.54
N ILE A 4 1.71 -1.72 -5.35
CA ILE A 4 2.62 -1.09 -4.39
C ILE A 4 3.65 -2.11 -3.89
N ALA A 5 3.19 -3.29 -3.48
CA ALA A 5 4.06 -4.35 -3.01
C ALA A 5 5.05 -4.81 -4.10
N GLU A 6 4.58 -4.90 -5.34
CA GLU A 6 5.41 -5.22 -6.51
C GLU A 6 6.45 -4.13 -6.79
N THR A 7 6.06 -2.85 -6.82
CA THR A 7 6.98 -1.72 -6.98
C THR A 7 8.08 -1.77 -5.92
N LEU A 8 7.74 -2.00 -4.65
CA LEU A 8 8.73 -2.11 -3.57
C LEU A 8 9.67 -3.31 -3.77
N ARG A 9 9.13 -4.49 -4.12
CA ARG A 9 9.94 -5.70 -4.35
C ARG A 9 10.88 -5.56 -5.55
N ASN A 10 10.46 -4.87 -6.59
CA ASN A 10 11.24 -4.72 -7.81
C ASN A 10 12.40 -3.73 -7.64
N HIS A 11 12.26 -2.71 -6.78
CA HIS A 11 13.22 -1.60 -6.71
C HIS A 11 14.08 -1.57 -5.46
N LEU A 12 13.62 -2.09 -4.31
CA LEU A 12 14.34 -1.96 -3.03
C LEU A 12 15.19 -3.16 -2.64
N GLY A 13 15.26 -4.19 -3.49
CA GLY A 13 16.13 -5.35 -3.31
C GLY A 13 15.97 -6.02 -1.93
N GLU A 14 17.07 -6.11 -1.18
CA GLU A 14 17.08 -6.76 0.14
C GLU A 14 16.12 -6.10 1.15
N ALA A 15 15.99 -4.77 1.10
CA ALA A 15 15.14 -4.03 2.03
C ALA A 15 13.65 -4.39 1.89
N ALA A 16 13.22 -4.88 0.72
CA ALA A 16 11.84 -5.32 0.49
C ALA A 16 11.61 -6.83 0.64
N GLN A 17 12.59 -7.63 1.09
CA GLN A 17 12.44 -9.10 1.15
C GLN A 17 11.25 -9.59 1.98
N LYS A 18 10.85 -8.82 3.00
CA LYS A 18 9.71 -9.15 3.87
C LYS A 18 8.36 -8.66 3.33
N VAL A 19 8.34 -7.91 2.22
CA VAL A 19 7.10 -7.40 1.62
C VAL A 19 6.37 -8.55 0.94
N PRO A 20 5.14 -8.88 1.35
CA PRO A 20 4.32 -9.91 0.71
C PRO A 20 3.69 -9.36 -0.57
N THR A 21 3.81 -10.10 -1.69
CA THR A 21 3.16 -9.76 -2.96
C THR A 21 1.87 -10.54 -3.22
N ARG A 22 1.65 -11.63 -2.48
CA ARG A 22 0.45 -12.47 -2.62
C ARG A 22 -0.70 -11.89 -1.81
N SER A 23 -1.88 -11.92 -2.40
CA SER A 23 -3.11 -11.52 -1.72
C SER A 23 -3.61 -12.64 -0.81
N LEU A 24 -4.01 -12.29 0.42
CA LEU A 24 -4.73 -13.19 1.31
C LEU A 24 -6.20 -13.31 0.83
N PRO A 25 -6.76 -14.52 0.69
CA PRO A 25 -8.17 -14.68 0.37
C PRO A 25 -9.07 -14.14 1.48
N GLY A 26 -10.20 -13.53 1.10
CA GLY A 26 -11.14 -12.91 2.04
C GLY A 26 -11.69 -13.86 3.10
N ILE A 27 -11.91 -15.13 2.75
CA ILE A 27 -12.41 -16.14 3.69
C ILE A 27 -11.40 -16.43 4.81
N VAL A 28 -10.11 -16.42 4.49
CA VAL A 28 -9.05 -16.65 5.47
C VAL A 28 -8.98 -15.48 6.44
N LEU A 29 -9.08 -14.24 5.95
CA LEU A 29 -9.11 -13.05 6.82
C LEU A 29 -10.33 -13.06 7.75
N ARG A 30 -11.51 -13.46 7.25
CA ARG A 30 -12.74 -13.57 8.06
C ARG A 30 -12.59 -14.56 9.21
N ILE A 31 -11.95 -15.71 8.97
CA ILE A 31 -11.69 -16.71 10.01
C ILE A 31 -10.62 -16.20 11.00
N ALA A 32 -9.53 -15.62 10.50
CA ALA A 32 -8.45 -15.08 11.33
C ALA A 32 -8.94 -13.98 12.28
N ALA A 33 -9.85 -13.12 11.82
CA ALA A 33 -10.41 -12.03 12.62
C ALA A 33 -11.26 -12.50 13.83
N LEU A 34 -11.66 -13.78 13.89
CA LEU A 34 -12.30 -14.35 15.08
C LEU A 34 -11.32 -14.52 16.24
N PHE A 35 -10.03 -14.69 15.94
CA PHE A 35 -8.96 -14.87 16.92
C PHE A 35 -8.17 -13.57 17.15
N ASP A 36 -8.18 -12.65 16.18
CA ASP A 36 -7.55 -11.32 16.26
C ASP A 36 -8.61 -10.21 16.17
N ARG A 37 -9.03 -9.68 17.32
CA ARG A 37 -10.08 -8.65 17.43
C ARG A 37 -9.77 -7.37 16.63
N PRO A 38 -8.54 -6.82 16.65
CA PRO A 38 -8.14 -5.75 15.74
C PRO A 38 -8.44 -6.00 14.26
N ALA A 39 -8.29 -7.24 13.78
CA ALA A 39 -8.55 -7.56 12.38
C ALA A 39 -10.04 -7.43 11.98
N LEU A 40 -10.97 -7.43 12.95
CA LEU A 40 -12.41 -7.20 12.68
C LEU A 40 -12.68 -5.83 12.06
N PHE A 41 -11.85 -4.81 12.35
CA PHE A 41 -11.99 -3.48 11.74
C PHE A 41 -11.70 -3.46 10.25
N VAL A 42 -10.96 -4.44 9.73
CA VAL A 42 -10.60 -4.53 8.31
C VAL A 42 -11.69 -5.23 7.50
N ILE A 43 -12.51 -6.08 8.13
CA ILE A 43 -13.55 -6.87 7.46
C ILE A 43 -14.53 -6.01 6.63
N PRO A 44 -15.04 -4.84 7.11
CA PRO A 44 -15.94 -4.00 6.32
C PRO A 44 -15.29 -3.37 5.08
N LEU A 45 -13.95 -3.27 5.06
CA LEU A 45 -13.18 -2.74 3.92
C LEU A 45 -12.93 -3.80 2.86
N LEU A 46 -13.13 -5.08 3.18
CA LEU A 46 -12.83 -6.18 2.27
C LEU A 46 -13.67 -6.10 1.00
N GLY A 47 -13.02 -6.16 -0.16
CA GLY A 47 -13.67 -6.07 -1.47
C GLY A 47 -14.00 -4.65 -1.93
N ARG A 48 -13.77 -3.62 -1.11
CA ARG A 48 -13.91 -2.22 -1.54
C ARG A 48 -12.66 -1.75 -2.25
N LYS A 49 -12.83 -1.17 -3.44
CA LYS A 49 -11.76 -0.47 -4.16
C LYS A 49 -11.94 1.03 -3.95
N HIS A 50 -11.02 1.63 -3.20
CA HIS A 50 -10.95 3.08 -3.06
C HIS A 50 -10.11 3.65 -4.20
N VAL A 51 -10.79 4.26 -5.18
CA VAL A 51 -10.14 4.90 -6.32
C VAL A 51 -10.09 6.39 -6.07
N PHE A 52 -8.89 6.97 -6.18
CA PHE A 52 -8.64 8.39 -5.99
C PHE A 52 -8.04 8.99 -7.27
N SER A 53 -8.24 10.29 -7.48
CA SER A 53 -7.68 11.01 -8.63
C SER A 53 -7.17 12.39 -8.21
N SER A 54 -6.00 12.76 -8.71
CA SER A 54 -5.38 14.09 -8.59
C SER A 54 -5.89 15.09 -9.63
N ALA A 55 -6.72 14.69 -10.58
CA ALA A 55 -7.11 15.49 -11.74
C ALA A 55 -7.71 16.86 -11.37
N LYS A 56 -8.46 16.95 -10.26
CA LYS A 56 -9.01 18.24 -9.80
C LYS A 56 -7.90 19.19 -9.37
N ALA A 57 -6.90 18.70 -8.63
CA ALA A 57 -5.79 19.51 -8.14
C ALA A 57 -4.87 19.93 -9.30
N GLU A 58 -4.66 19.05 -10.28
CA GLU A 58 -3.96 19.40 -11.52
C GLU A 58 -4.68 20.52 -12.27
N ARG A 59 -5.99 20.40 -12.46
CA ARG A 59 -6.79 21.39 -13.20
C ARG A 59 -6.89 22.73 -12.49
N VAL A 60 -7.10 22.73 -11.18
CA VAL A 60 -7.42 23.95 -10.42
C VAL A 60 -6.16 24.64 -9.90
N LEU A 61 -5.17 23.86 -9.46
CA LEU A 61 -3.97 24.40 -8.82
C LEU A 61 -2.75 24.37 -9.75
N GLY A 62 -2.86 23.80 -10.95
CA GLY A 62 -1.71 23.56 -11.82
C GLY A 62 -0.70 22.58 -11.22
N TRP A 63 -1.10 21.83 -10.19
CA TRP A 63 -0.21 20.92 -9.48
C TRP A 63 0.18 19.76 -10.39
N ARG A 64 1.47 19.41 -10.43
CA ARG A 64 1.98 18.24 -11.17
C ARG A 64 2.54 17.24 -10.17
N PRO A 65 1.75 16.25 -9.72
CA PRO A 65 2.24 15.25 -8.80
C PRO A 65 3.31 14.37 -9.47
N ARG A 66 4.25 13.88 -8.66
CA ARG A 66 5.16 12.80 -9.06
C ARG A 66 4.35 11.54 -9.41
N SER A 67 4.96 10.63 -10.16
CA SER A 67 4.32 9.36 -10.46
C SER A 67 4.02 8.58 -9.17
N GLY A 68 3.02 7.69 -9.22
CA GLY A 68 2.69 6.86 -8.07
C GLY A 68 3.88 6.00 -7.61
N GLU A 69 4.59 5.42 -8.56
CA GLU A 69 5.81 4.64 -8.34
C GLU A 69 6.91 5.45 -7.65
N GLU A 70 7.25 6.62 -8.19
CA GLU A 70 8.28 7.49 -7.61
C GLU A 70 7.90 7.93 -6.20
N THR A 71 6.62 8.22 -5.97
CA THR A 71 6.10 8.59 -4.66
C THR A 71 6.24 7.46 -3.64
N ILE A 72 5.94 6.22 -4.05
CA ILE A 72 6.06 5.01 -3.21
C ILE A 72 7.53 4.78 -2.85
N LEU A 73 8.44 4.84 -3.82
CA LEU A 73 9.86 4.61 -3.61
C LEU A 73 10.47 5.66 -2.69
N ALA A 74 10.21 6.94 -2.94
CA ALA A 74 10.72 8.02 -2.09
C ALA A 74 10.21 7.91 -0.64
N ALA A 75 8.96 7.49 -0.43
CA ALA A 75 8.42 7.26 0.90
C ALA A 75 9.11 6.08 1.60
N ALA A 76 9.34 4.97 0.89
CA ALA A 76 10.00 3.80 1.44
C ALA A 76 11.48 4.07 1.78
N GLU A 77 12.21 4.75 0.90
CA GLU A 77 13.59 5.19 1.14
C GLU A 77 13.68 6.10 2.36
N SER A 78 12.74 7.04 2.50
CA SER A 78 12.66 7.91 3.68
C SER A 78 12.42 7.11 4.97
N ALA A 79 11.56 6.09 4.93
CA ALA A 79 11.28 5.24 6.09
C ALA A 79 12.49 4.39 6.51
N ILE A 80 13.23 3.87 5.53
CA ILE A 80 14.47 3.13 5.74
C ILE A 80 15.55 4.05 6.33
N ALA A 81 15.69 5.26 5.79
CA ALA A 81 16.69 6.23 6.26
C ALA A 81 16.52 6.56 7.76
N VAL A 82 15.28 6.64 8.24
CA VAL A 82 14.98 6.90 9.66
C VAL A 82 14.87 5.62 10.50
N LYS A 83 15.12 4.43 9.92
CA LYS A 83 15.01 3.12 10.58
C LYS A 83 13.64 2.90 11.24
N ALA A 84 12.57 3.37 10.60
CA ALA A 84 11.20 3.10 11.04
C ALA A 84 10.78 1.63 10.83
N VAL A 85 11.59 0.86 10.08
CA VAL A 85 11.35 -0.54 9.69
C VAL A 85 12.64 -1.34 9.77
#